data_AF-S6AFC0-F1
#
_entry.id   AF-S6AFC0-F1
#
_cell.length_a   1.000
_cell.length_b   1.000
_cell.length_c   1.000
_cell.angle_alpha   90.00
_cell.angle_beta   90.00
_cell.angle_gamma   90.00
#
_symmetry.space_group_name_H-M   'P 1'
#
loop_
_entity.id
_entity.type
_entity.pdbx_description
1 polymer ?
#
loop_
_entity_poly.entity_id
_entity_poly.type
_entity_poly.pdbx_seq_one_letter_code
_entity_poly.pdbx_strand_id
1 'polypeptide(L)' 'MRTVSFQGTGLSHSQRLRMDQQQAIARSFINPILQAQVDQTIRTLDERKEQGAKSEKVWFLDYEEKGTPCVAEMAGYTL' A
#
# COMPACT_ATOMS: atom_id res chain seq x y z
N MET A 1 38.18 -36.29 -28.43
CA MET A 1 37.67 -36.30 -27.03
C MET A 1 37.48 -34.85 -26.62
N ARG A 2 36.24 -34.38 -26.41
CA ARG A 2 35.95 -32.94 -26.19
C ARG A 2 35.83 -32.72 -24.68
N THR A 3 36.76 -31.96 -24.10
CA THR A 3 36.72 -31.57 -22.67
C THR A 3 35.62 -30.54 -22.48
N VAL A 4 34.45 -30.99 -22.04
CA VAL A 4 33.38 -30.11 -21.55
C VAL A 4 33.69 -29.76 -20.10
N SER A 5 33.98 -28.48 -19.85
CA SER A 5 34.16 -27.95 -18.49
C SER A 5 32.80 -27.77 -17.82
N PHE A 6 32.62 -28.39 -16.64
CA PHE A 6 31.43 -28.24 -15.79
C PHE A 6 31.43 -26.93 -14.98
N GLN A 7 31.89 -25.84 -15.58
CA GLN A 7 31.90 -24.53 -14.92
C GLN A 7 30.49 -23.94 -14.98
N GLY A 8 29.69 -24.14 -13.93
CA GLY A 8 28.37 -23.50 -13.82
C GLY A 8 27.29 -24.26 -13.05
N THR A 9 27.58 -25.45 -12.53
CA THR A 9 26.58 -26.28 -11.82
C THR A 9 26.33 -25.86 -10.37
N GLY A 10 27.07 -24.88 -9.84
CA GLY A 10 26.96 -24.42 -8.45
C GLY A 10 26.81 -22.91 -8.34
N LEU A 11 25.98 -22.46 -7.40
CA LEU A 11 25.88 -21.06 -7.01
C LEU A 11 27.26 -20.56 -6.56
N SER A 12 27.71 -19.44 -7.14
CA SER A 12 28.90 -18.74 -6.68
C SER A 12 28.72 -18.24 -5.24
N HIS A 13 29.83 -17.96 -4.56
CA HIS A 13 29.79 -17.45 -3.18
C HIS A 13 28.90 -16.21 -3.04
N SER A 14 28.98 -15.27 -4.00
CA SER A 14 28.15 -14.05 -4.00
C SER A 14 26.67 -14.35 -4.25
N GLN A 15 26.35 -15.34 -5.08
CA GLN A 15 24.97 -15.76 -5.32
C GLN A 15 24.36 -16.40 -4.08
N ARG A 16 25.12 -17.24 -3.35
CA ARG A 16 24.67 -17.81 -2.06
C ARG A 16 24.40 -16.72 -1.03
N LEU A 17 25.33 -15.78 -0.88
CA LEU A 17 25.18 -14.64 0.03
C LEU A 17 23.93 -13.81 -0.26
N ARG A 18 23.67 -13.51 -1.54
CA ARG A 18 22.45 -12.79 -1.94
C ARG A 18 21.19 -13.60 -1.63
N MET A 19 21.21 -14.91 -1.86
CA MET A 19 20.08 -15.79 -1.55
C MET A 19 19.80 -15.84 -0.04
N ASP A 20 20.84 -15.96 0.79
CA ASP A 20 20.71 -15.97 2.25
C ASP A 20 20.16 -14.64 2.77
N GLN A 21 20.62 -13.50 2.21
CA GLN A 21 20.09 -12.18 2.53
C GLN A 21 18.61 -12.05 2.14
N GLN A 22 18.23 -12.50 0.94
CA GLN A 22 16.84 -12.48 0.50
C GLN A 22 15.95 -13.36 1.39
N GLN A 23 16.42 -14.54 1.79
CA GLN A 23 15.69 -15.42 2.70
C GLN A 23 15.55 -14.81 4.10
N ALA A 24 16.59 -14.16 4.62
CA ALA A 24 16.54 -13.47 5.90
C ALA A 24 15.53 -12.30 5.88
N ILE A 25 15.51 -11.52 4.81
CA ILE A 25 14.56 -10.42 4.63
C ILE A 25 13.13 -10.93 4.45
N ALA A 26 12.92 -11.99 3.66
CA ALA A 26 11.59 -12.57 3.49
C ALA A 26 11.03 -13.09 4.83
N ARG A 27 11.88 -13.69 5.66
CA ARG A 27 11.50 -14.14 7.01
C ARG A 27 11.22 -12.99 7.98
N SER A 28 11.89 -11.85 7.84
CA SER A 28 11.62 -10.68 8.67
C SER A 28 10.41 -9.87 8.21
N PHE A 29 10.13 -9.86 6.90
CA PHE A 29 8.99 -9.15 6.30
C PHE A 29 7.68 -9.93 6.44
N ILE A 30 7.72 -11.26 6.36
CA ILE A 30 6.61 -12.12 6.78
C ILE A 30 6.64 -12.21 8.31
N ASN A 31 6.39 -11.07 8.96
CA ASN A 31 6.20 -11.06 10.40
C ASN A 31 4.77 -11.53 10.67
N PRO A 32 4.55 -12.76 11.17
CA PRO A 32 3.21 -13.29 11.40
C PRO A 32 2.41 -12.42 12.37
N ILE A 33 3.09 -11.66 13.23
CA ILE A 33 2.47 -10.71 14.16
C ILE A 33 1.89 -9.52 13.41
N LEU A 34 2.61 -8.95 12.44
CA LEU A 34 2.09 -7.84 11.63
C LEU A 34 0.90 -8.27 10.79
N GLN A 35 0.96 -9.47 10.19
CA GLN A 35 -0.16 -10.02 9.43
C GLN A 35 -1.38 -10.23 10.32
N ALA A 36 -1.20 -10.84 11.50
CA ALA A 36 -2.28 -11.03 12.47
C ALA A 36 -2.89 -9.69 12.95
N GLN A 37 -2.07 -8.66 13.14
CA GLN A 37 -2.54 -7.32 13.52
C GLN A 37 -3.38 -6.67 12.41
N VAL A 38 -2.94 -6.80 11.15
CA VAL A 38 -3.69 -6.29 10.00
C VAL A 38 -5.03 -7.02 9.87
N ASP A 39 -5.02 -8.35 9.92
CA ASP A 39 -6.24 -9.16 9.82
C ASP A 39 -7.24 -8.85 10.95
N GLN A 40 -6.74 -8.69 12.18
CA GLN A 40 -7.56 -8.31 13.33
C GLN A 40 -8.16 -6.90 13.15
N THR A 41 -7.37 -5.96 12.63
CA THR A 41 -7.83 -4.59 12.39
C THR A 41 -8.91 -4.56 11.31
N ILE A 42 -8.73 -5.29 10.22
CA ILE A 42 -9.72 -5.39 9.14
C ILE A 42 -11.03 -5.97 9.67
N ARG A 43 -10.98 -7.08 10.42
CA ARG A 43 -12.18 -7.68 11.04
C ARG A 43 -12.91 -6.70 11.96
N THR A 44 -12.17 -5.98 12.80
CA THR A 44 -12.75 -4.99 13.71
C THR A 44 -13.42 -3.84 12.93
N LEU A 45 -12.85 -3.44 11.79
CA LEU A 45 -13.44 -2.42 10.92
C LEU A 45 -14.70 -2.92 10.22
N ASP A 46 -14.70 -4.16 9.75
CA ASP A 46 -15.88 -4.75 9.09
C ASP A 46 -17.02 -4.99 10.09
N GLU A 47 -16.73 -5.47 11.30
CA GLU A 47 -17.73 -5.56 12.39
C GLU A 47 -18.33 -4.18 12.72
N ARG A 48 -17.52 -3.12 12.76
CA ARG A 48 -18.02 -1.75 12.98
C ARG A 48 -18.89 -1.25 11.82
N LYS A 49 -18.55 -1.60 10.58
CA LYS A 49 -19.38 -1.27 9.40
C LYS A 49 -20.72 -2.01 9.42
N GLU A 50 -20.71 -3.31 9.72
CA GLU A 50 -21.92 -4.15 9.79
C GLU A 50 -22.86 -3.74 10.92
N GLN A 51 -22.31 -3.31 12.05
CA GLN A 51 -23.07 -2.75 13.18
C GLN A 51 -23.65 -1.36 12.90
N GLY A 52 -23.50 -0.84 11.67
CA GLY A 52 -24.11 0.43 11.26
C GLY A 52 -23.51 1.64 11.96
N ALA A 53 -22.28 1.54 12.48
CA ALA A 53 -21.58 2.68 13.03
C ALA A 53 -21.33 3.68 11.89
N LYS A 54 -22.21 4.70 11.79
CA LYS A 54 -21.97 5.88 10.95
C LYS A 54 -20.54 6.34 11.26
N SER A 55 -19.69 6.30 10.24
CA SER A 55 -18.44 7.06 10.27
C SER A 55 -18.82 8.48 10.67
N GLU A 56 -18.36 8.91 11.84
CA GLU A 56 -18.80 10.16 12.46
C GLU A 56 -18.50 11.37 11.57
N LYS A 57 -17.56 11.23 10.61
CA LYS A 57 -17.27 12.21 9.57
C LYS A 57 -16.81 11.54 8.28
N VAL A 58 -17.75 11.07 7.46
CA VAL A 58 -17.48 10.94 6.02
C VAL A 58 -17.48 12.35 5.47
N TRP A 59 -16.29 12.95 5.36
CA TRP A 59 -15.95 14.12 4.55
C TRP A 59 -17.17 14.98 4.14
N PHE A 60 -17.63 15.83 5.06
CA PHE A 60 -18.61 16.86 4.72
C PHE A 60 -17.87 18.13 4.34
N LEU A 61 -18.36 18.80 3.30
CA LEU A 61 -17.97 20.15 2.95
C LEU A 61 -18.49 21.07 4.07
N ASP A 62 -17.60 21.47 4.98
CA ASP A 62 -17.96 22.31 6.13
C ASP A 62 -18.31 23.74 5.69
N TYR A 63 -17.62 24.24 4.65
CA TYR A 63 -17.80 25.57 4.12
C TYR A 63 -17.23 25.67 2.69
N GLU A 64 -18.00 26.28 1.78
CA GLU A 64 -17.57 26.61 0.42
C GLU A 64 -17.75 28.11 0.22
N GLU A 65 -16.65 28.86 0.24
CA GLU A 65 -16.67 30.28 -0.08
C GLU A 65 -16.44 30.46 -1.57
N LYS A 66 -17.48 30.88 -2.28
CA LYS A 66 -17.30 31.51 -3.58
C LYS A 66 -16.78 32.92 -3.29
N GLY A 67 -15.52 33.19 -3.66
CA GLY A 67 -14.93 34.52 -3.54
C GLY A 67 -15.70 35.56 -4.35
N THR A 68 -15.16 36.78 -4.44
CA THR A 68 -15.80 37.86 -5.20
C THR A 68 -16.04 37.43 -6.66
N PRO A 69 -17.30 37.37 -7.13
CA PRO A 69 -17.58 36.98 -8.51
C PRO A 69 -16.90 37.96 -9.45
N CYS A 70 -16.26 37.43 -10.50
CA CYS A 70 -15.65 38.31 -11.49
C CYS A 70 -16.73 39.09 -12.26
N VAL A 71 -16.38 40.24 -12.85
CA VAL A 71 -17.34 41.09 -13.58
C VAL A 71 -18.08 40.31 -14.69
N ALA A 72 -17.44 39.30 -15.28
CA ALA A 72 -18.07 38.45 -16.29
C ALA A 72 -19.21 37.58 -15.71
N GLU A 73 -19.02 37.01 -14.52
CA GLU A 73 -20.07 36.26 -13.82
C GLU A 73 -21.21 37.17 -13.35
N MET A 74 -20.91 38.39 -12.90
CA MET A 74 -21.94 39.39 -12.57
C MET A 74 -22.76 39.83 -13.79
N ALA A 75 -22.13 39.87 -14.97
CA ALA A 75 -22.76 40.20 -16.24
C ALA A 75 -23.52 39.01 -16.86
N GLY A 76 -23.62 37.87 -16.16
CA GLY A 76 -24.38 36.70 -16.59
C GLY A 76 -23.64 35.76 -17.54
N TYR A 77 -22.32 35.91 -17.71
CA TYR A 77 -21.50 34.99 -18.48
C TYR A 77 -20.92 33.92 -17.55
N THR A 78 -21.29 32.66 -17.80
CA THR A 78 -20.73 31.49 -17.12
C THR A 78 -19.56 30.94 -17.93
N LEU A 79 -18.43 30.63 -17.28
CA LEU A 79 -17.31 29.87 -17.87
C LEU A 79 -17.66 28.39 -18.03
#